data_AF-D2JC53-F1
#
_entry.id   AF-D2JC53-F1
#
_cell.length_a   1.000
_cell.length_b   1.000
_cell.length_c   1.000
_cell.angle_alpha   90.00
_cell.angle_beta   90.00
_cell.angle_gamma   90.00
#
_symmetry.space_group_name_H-M   'P 1'
#
loop_
_entity.id
_entity.type
_entity.pdbx_description
1 polymer ?
#
loop_
_entity_poly.entity_id
_entity_poly.type
_entity_poly.pdbx_seq_one_letter_code
_entity_poly.pdbx_strand_id
1 'polypeptide(L)' 'MKFGNYKIDSFWLIMIIGFLATSIFFPFMLLSVIILLIFGLEKEDKQG' A
#
# COMPACT_ATOMS: atom_id res chain seq x y z
N MET A 1 23.39 4.36 11.48
CA MET A 1 24.39 3.51 10.74
C MET A 1 25.05 4.35 9.65
N LYS A 2 26.32 4.10 9.28
CA LYS A 2 26.97 4.82 8.17
C LYS A 2 26.76 4.04 6.87
N PHE A 3 26.32 4.72 5.80
CA PHE A 3 26.18 4.13 4.46
C PHE A 3 26.96 5.02 3.47
N GLY A 4 28.14 4.56 3.05
CA GLY A 4 29.09 5.39 2.29
C GLY A 4 29.56 6.63 3.09
N ASN A 5 29.56 7.80 2.44
CA ASN A 5 29.90 9.09 3.06
C ASN A 5 28.75 9.72 3.88
N TYR A 6 27.58 9.07 3.94
CA TYR A 6 26.40 9.63 4.59
C TYR A 6 26.11 8.90 5.91
N LYS A 7 25.80 9.67 6.96
CA LYS A 7 25.25 9.15 8.20
C LYS A 7 23.73 9.13 8.07
N ILE A 8 23.15 7.93 8.06
CA ILE A 8 21.70 7.76 8.15
C ILE A 8 21.39 7.45 9.62
N ASP A 9 20.58 8.32 10.22
CA ASP A 9 20.05 8.08 11.55
C ASP A 9 19.15 6.84 11.52
N SER A 10 19.14 6.07 12.61
CA SER A 10 18.26 4.92 12.77
C SER A 10 16.79 5.31 12.60
N PHE A 11 16.40 6.53 12.99
CA PHE A 11 15.05 7.06 12.77
C PHE A 11 14.71 7.19 11.28
N TRP A 12 15.63 7.72 10.47
CA TRP A 12 15.44 7.84 9.03
C TRP A 12 15.46 6.49 8.32
N LEU A 13 16.32 5.59 8.76
CA LEU A 13 16.40 4.23 8.22
C LEU A 13 15.07 3.49 8.40
N ILE A 14 14.46 3.56 9.60
CA ILE A 14 13.19 2.87 9.86
C ILE A 14 12.03 3.49 9.09
N MET A 15 12.03 4.82 8.91
CA MET A 15 11.06 5.49 8.03
C MET A 15 11.17 5.01 6.58
N ILE A 16 12.38 4.90 6.05
CA ILE A 16 12.61 4.44 4.67
C ILE A 16 12.13 2.99 4.51
N ILE A 17 12.49 2.10 5.44
CA ILE A 17 12.07 0.69 5.38
C ILE A 17 10.55 0.55 5.52
N GLY A 18 9.93 1.29 6.44
CA GLY A 18 8.48 1.30 6.62
C GLY A 18 7.75 1.84 5.39
N PHE A 19 8.27 2.91 4.79
CA PHE A 19 7.73 3.44 3.53
C PHE A 19 7.88 2.44 2.38
N LEU A 20 9.04 1.79 2.27
CA LEU A 20 9.27 0.78 1.22
C LEU A 20 8.28 -0.38 1.36
N ALA A 21 8.12 -0.92 2.57
CA ALA A 21 7.16 -2.00 2.83
C ALA A 21 5.73 -1.57 2.49
N THR A 22 5.26 -0.45 3.07
CA THR A 22 3.90 0.05 2.80
C THR A 22 3.67 0.35 1.32
N SER A 23 4.64 0.93 0.60
CA SER A 23 4.53 1.22 -0.83
C SER A 23 4.39 -0.03 -1.71
N ILE A 24 4.96 -1.16 -1.29
CA ILE A 24 4.85 -2.43 -2.00
C ILE A 24 3.50 -3.07 -1.72
N PHE A 25 3.03 -3.07 -0.47
CA PHE A 25 1.79 -3.76 -0.09
C PHE A 25 0.52 -2.95 -0.39
N PHE A 26 0.58 -1.62 -0.32
CA PHE A 26 -0.56 -0.72 -0.49
C PHE A 26 -1.26 -0.86 -1.87
N PRO A 27 -0.55 -0.98 -3.00
CA PRO A 27 -1.17 -1.21 -4.31
C PRO A 27 -1.98 -2.51 -4.35
N PHE A 28 -1.46 -3.61 -3.80
CA PHE A 28 -2.17 -4.89 -3.78
C PHE A 28 -3.40 -4.84 -2.87
N MET A 29 -3.29 -4.13 -1.74
CA MET A 29 -4.41 -3.94 -0.81
C MET A 29 -5.51 -3.06 -1.41
N LEU A 30 -5.17 -1.97 -2.11
CA LEU A 30 -6.16 -1.16 -2.81
C LEU A 30 -6.77 -1.89 -4.00
N LEU A 31 -5.96 -2.60 -4.78
CA LEU A 31 -6.42 -3.32 -5.95
C LEU A 31 -7.40 -4.44 -5.58
N SER A 32 -7.17 -5.15 -4.46
CA SER A 32 -8.13 -6.15 -3.97
C SER A 32 -9.45 -5.53 -3.53
N VAL A 33 -9.43 -4.37 -2.85
CA VAL A 33 -10.65 -3.63 -2.48
C VAL A 33 -11.42 -3.17 -3.71
N ILE A 34 -10.73 -2.63 -4.73
CA ILE A 34 -11.36 -2.21 -5.99
C ILE A 34 -12.02 -3.40 -6.70
N ILE A 35 -11.34 -4.55 -6.75
CA ILE A 35 -11.89 -5.78 -7.34
C ILE A 35 -13.16 -6.21 -6.58
N LEU A 36 -13.11 -6.25 -5.26
CA LEU A 36 -14.26 -6.60 -4.43
C LEU A 36 -15.41 -5.61 -4.58
N LEU A 37 -15.13 -4.32 -4.77
CA LEU A 37 -16.17 -3.33 -5.07
C LEU A 37 -16.78 -3.60 -6.45
N ILE A 38 -16.00 -3.89 -7.49
CA ILE A 38 -16.54 -4.18 -8.82
C ILE A 38 -17.43 -5.43 -8.82
N PHE A 39 -16.99 -6.50 -8.16
CA PHE A 39 -17.76 -7.75 -8.10
C PHE A 39 -18.91 -7.70 -7.08
N GLY A 40 -18.72 -7.01 -5.96
CA GLY A 40 -19.69 -6.92 -4.87
C GLY A 40 -20.75 -5.84 -5.08
N LEU A 41 -20.47 -4.83 -5.91
CA LEU A 41 -21.49 -3.91 -6.43
C LEU A 41 -22.22 -4.59 -7.60
N GLU A 42 -22.81 -5.74 -7.33
CA GLU A 42 -23.84 -6.28 -8.22
C GLU A 42 -24.97 -5.25 -8.25
N LYS A 43 -25.22 -4.69 -9.43
CA LYS A 43 -26.27 -3.69 -9.61
C LYS A 43 -27.58 -4.39 -9.25
N GLU A 44 -28.33 -3.84 -8.29
CA GLU A 44 -29.74 -4.18 -8.13
C GLU A 44 -30.44 -3.74 -9.41
N ASP A 45 -30.43 -4.62 -10.42
CA ASP A 45 -31.34 -4.50 -11.54
C ASP A 45 -32.73 -4.55 -10.92
N LYS A 46 -33.40 -3.41 -11.00
CA LYS A 46 -34.80 -3.23 -10.64
C LYS A 46 -35.58 -4.41 -11.20
N GLN A 47 -35.88 -5.37 -10.34
CA GLN A 47 -37.05 -6.21 -10.52
C GLN A 47 -38.24 -5.26 -10.38
N GLY A 48 -38.69 -4.79 -11.54
CA GLY A 48 -39.85 -3.93 -11.76
C GLY A 48 -40.19 -3.95 -13.23
#